data_AF-A2FQU0-F1
#
_entry.id   AF-A2FQU0-F1
#
_cell.length_a   1.000
_cell.length_b   1.000
_cell.length_c   1.000
_cell.angle_alpha   90.00
_cell.angle_beta   90.00
_cell.angle_gamma   90.00
#
_symmetry.space_group_name_H-M   'P 1'
#
loop_
_entity.id
_entity.type
_entity.pdbx_description
1 polymer ?
#
loop_
_entity_poly.entity_id
_entity_poly.type
_entity_poly.pdbx_seq_one_letter_code
_entity_poly.pdbx_strand_id
1 'polypeptide(L)'
;MKAEIDQIPVLLADSGYQGIHQIIPWALIPYKRRKNSELTAEQKTFNKKLSSSRIIVENYFSRLKQYWRVIGGKWPLHVDNDLTFYHKTFGMCAGLTNKLLYRRPLRKGAEKWDFLDLDSMDETTDAYNYTDSASESDSANLY
;
A
#
# COMPACT_ATOMS: atom_id res chain seq x y z
N MET A 1 -15.82 -17.75 12.39
CA MET A 1 -14.98 -18.34 11.33
C MET A 1 -13.68 -17.54 11.26
N LYS A 2 -12.56 -18.13 11.68
CA LYS A 2 -11.24 -17.61 11.31
C LYS A 2 -10.96 -18.21 9.94
N ALA A 3 -10.73 -17.38 8.93
CA ALA A 3 -10.21 -17.87 7.66
C ALA A 3 -8.82 -18.48 7.96
N GLU A 4 -8.63 -19.76 7.65
CA GLU A 4 -7.30 -20.35 7.59
C GLU A 4 -6.56 -19.68 6.43
N ILE A 5 -5.38 -19.15 6.73
CA ILE A 5 -4.54 -18.50 5.74
C ILE A 5 -3.48 -19.54 5.36
N ASP A 6 -3.67 -20.20 4.22
CA ASP A 6 -2.80 -21.29 3.75
C ASP A 6 -1.39 -20.82 3.37
N GLN A 7 -1.21 -19.51 3.14
CA GLN A 7 0.04 -18.88 2.71
C GLN A 7 0.44 -17.75 3.66
N ILE A 8 1.66 -17.77 4.19
CA ILE A 8 2.16 -16.68 5.04
C ILE A 8 2.19 -15.39 4.20
N PRO A 9 1.43 -14.34 4.58
CA PRO A 9 1.35 -13.13 3.78
C PRO A 9 2.70 -12.38 3.76
N VAL A 10 3.08 -11.89 2.59
CA VAL A 10 4.25 -11.03 2.43
C VAL A 10 3.98 -9.68 3.08
N LEU A 11 4.79 -9.31 4.08
CA LEU A 11 4.67 -8.04 4.79
C LEU A 11 5.63 -7.00 4.22
N LEU A 12 5.10 -5.95 3.59
CA LEU A 12 5.88 -4.82 3.10
C LEU A 12 5.85 -3.69 4.13
N ALA A 13 6.94 -3.49 4.85
CA ALA A 13 7.01 -2.52 5.94
C ALA A 13 7.66 -1.20 5.50
N ASP A 14 7.34 -0.12 6.21
CA ASP A 14 8.01 1.16 6.04
C ASP A 14 9.38 1.17 6.72
N SER A 15 10.26 2.06 6.25
CA SER A 15 11.58 2.31 6.86
C SER A 15 11.53 2.68 8.34
N GLY A 16 10.41 3.20 8.86
CA GLY A 16 10.21 3.49 10.28
C GLY A 16 10.14 2.23 11.17
N TYR A 17 9.85 1.06 10.62
CA TYR A 17 9.73 -0.20 11.36
C TYR A 17 11.06 -0.96 11.47
N GLN A 18 12.18 -0.24 11.60
CA GLN A 18 13.49 -0.89 11.75
C GLN A 18 13.48 -1.79 12.99
N GLY A 19 13.80 -3.07 12.82
CA GLY A 19 13.79 -4.07 13.90
C GLY A 19 12.57 -4.99 13.92
N ILE A 20 11.56 -4.76 13.06
CA ILE A 20 10.38 -5.65 12.96
C ILE A 20 10.75 -7.10 12.63
N HIS A 21 11.91 -7.36 12.01
CA HIS A 21 12.43 -8.72 11.79
C HIS A 21 12.56 -9.58 13.07
N GLN A 22 12.67 -8.96 14.25
CA GLN A 22 12.68 -9.68 15.53
C GLN A 22 11.32 -10.31 15.86
N ILE A 23 10.24 -9.75 15.32
CA ILE A 23 8.85 -10.17 15.55
C ILE A 23 8.33 -10.92 14.32
N ILE A 24 8.64 -10.41 13.14
CA ILE A 24 8.17 -10.90 11.83
C ILE A 24 9.40 -11.04 10.92
N PRO A 25 10.08 -12.22 10.93
CA PRO A 25 11.34 -12.41 10.22
C PRO A 25 11.25 -12.26 8.69
N TRP A 26 10.07 -12.49 8.11
CA TRP A 26 9.82 -12.40 6.65
C TRP A 26 9.36 -11.02 6.18
N ALA A 27 9.39 -10.00 7.04
CA ALA A 27 9.05 -8.64 6.66
C ALA A 27 10.08 -8.04 5.69
N LEU A 28 9.62 -7.41 4.62
CA LEU A 28 10.47 -6.67 3.67
C LEU A 28 10.52 -5.20 4.08
N ILE A 29 11.72 -4.69 4.34
CA ILE A 29 11.97 -3.30 4.72
C ILE A 29 12.97 -2.67 3.76
N PRO A 30 12.82 -1.39 3.39
CA PRO A 30 13.81 -0.72 2.57
C PRO A 30 15.21 -0.72 3.20
N TYR A 31 16.24 -0.92 2.38
CA TYR A 31 17.62 -0.72 2.79
C TYR A 31 17.85 0.75 3.14
N LYS A 32 18.28 1.01 4.38
CA LYS A 32 18.62 2.34 4.85
C LYS A 32 20.08 2.66 4.55
N ARG A 33 20.34 3.86 4.06
CA ARG A 33 21.70 4.39 3.92
C ARG A 33 22.36 4.51 5.29
N ARG A 34 23.54 3.93 5.49
CA ARG A 34 24.36 4.14 6.70
C ARG A 34 25.24 5.37 6.54
N LYS A 35 25.62 5.99 7.66
CA LYS A 35 26.54 7.15 7.66
C LYS A 35 27.83 6.77 6.90
N ASN A 36 28.26 7.63 5.98
CA ASN A 36 29.45 7.42 5.13
C ASN A 36 29.39 6.21 4.17
N SER A 37 28.22 5.68 3.87
CA SER A 37 28.05 4.62 2.86
C SER A 37 27.01 5.03 1.82
N GLU A 38 27.14 4.49 0.61
CA GLU A 38 26.15 4.59 -0.45
C GLU A 38 25.34 3.29 -0.54
N LEU A 39 24.09 3.38 -0.99
CA LEU A 39 23.32 2.20 -1.34
C LEU A 39 23.85 1.62 -2.66
N THR A 40 23.99 0.29 -2.73
CA THR A 40 24.34 -0.39 -3.98
C THR A 40 23.22 -0.25 -5.01
N ALA A 41 23.53 -0.45 -6.29
CA ALA A 41 22.53 -0.40 -7.36
C ALA A 41 21.40 -1.41 -7.14
N GLU A 42 21.72 -2.60 -6.63
CA GLU A 42 20.74 -3.63 -6.27
C GLU A 42 19.82 -3.18 -5.13
N GLN A 43 20.39 -2.61 -4.06
CA GLN A 43 19.60 -2.08 -2.94
C GLN A 43 18.68 -0.94 -3.36
N LYS A 44 19.14 -0.06 -4.26
CA LYS A 44 18.31 1.00 -4.85
C LYS A 44 17.15 0.41 -5.66
N THR A 45 17.44 -0.61 -6.48
CA THR A 45 16.43 -1.29 -7.30
C THR A 45 15.39 -2.00 -6.43
N PHE A 46 15.82 -2.69 -5.38
CA PHE A 46 14.94 -3.30 -4.39
C PHE A 46 14.04 -2.26 -3.71
N ASN A 47 14.63 -1.17 -3.21
CA ASN A 47 13.87 -0.09 -2.56
C ASN A 47 12.85 0.55 -3.52
N LYS A 48 13.21 0.73 -4.80
CA LYS A 48 12.30 1.24 -5.84
C LYS A 48 11.11 0.31 -6.04
N LYS A 49 11.34 -1.01 -6.19
CA LYS A 49 10.28 -2.01 -6.31
C LYS A 49 9.38 -2.02 -5.06
N LEU A 50 9.98 -2.08 -3.88
CA LEU A 50 9.26 -2.07 -2.60
C LEU A 50 8.41 -0.80 -2.42
N SER A 51 8.93 0.37 -2.81
CA SER A 51 8.16 1.62 -2.76
C SER A 51 7.01 1.62 -3.75
N SER A 52 7.23 1.13 -4.98
CA SER A 52 6.19 1.02 -6.01
C SER A 52 5.04 0.10 -5.57
N SER A 53 5.35 -1.04 -4.92
CA SER A 53 4.33 -1.93 -4.38
C SER A 53 3.52 -1.28 -3.25
N ARG A 54 4.17 -0.50 -2.38
CA ARG A 54 3.50 0.17 -1.24
C ARG A 54 2.63 1.37 -1.62
N ILE A 55 2.78 1.94 -2.81
CA ILE A 55 1.99 3.11 -3.24
C ILE A 55 0.47 2.86 -3.19
N ILE A 56 0.02 1.60 -3.27
CA ILE A 56 -1.40 1.25 -3.15
C ILE A 56 -1.96 1.59 -1.76
N VAL A 57 -1.14 1.46 -0.71
CA VAL A 57 -1.49 1.81 0.67
C VAL A 57 -1.63 3.34 0.78
N GLU A 58 -0.71 4.09 0.19
CA GLU A 58 -0.76 5.55 0.16
C GLU A 58 -1.99 6.07 -0.62
N ASN A 59 -2.29 5.45 -1.76
CA ASN A 59 -3.49 5.74 -2.55
C ASN A 59 -4.77 5.44 -1.77
N TYR A 60 -4.80 4.32 -1.04
CA TYR A 60 -5.92 3.97 -0.16
C TYR A 60 -6.15 5.04 0.91
N PHE A 61 -5.12 5.40 1.66
CA PHE A 61 -5.22 6.41 2.72
C PHE A 61 -5.56 7.81 2.17
N SER A 62 -5.06 8.14 0.98
CA SER A 62 -5.44 9.38 0.30
C SER A 62 -6.94 9.39 -0.02
N ARG A 63 -7.48 8.26 -0.51
CA ARG A 63 -8.90 8.13 -0.79
C ARG A 63 -9.77 8.16 0.47
N LEU A 64 -9.33 7.47 1.53
CA LEU A 64 -9.96 7.49 2.84
C LEU A 64 -10.11 8.92 3.36
N LYS A 65 -9.02 9.70 3.34
CA LYS A 65 -9.03 11.11 3.79
C LYS A 65 -9.88 12.01 2.89
N GLN A 66 -9.92 11.74 1.58
CA GLN A 66 -10.75 12.47 0.63
C GLN A 66 -12.25 12.27 0.88
N TYR A 67 -12.67 11.05 1.18
CA TYR A 67 -14.08 10.75 1.49
C TYR A 67 -14.48 11.21 2.88
N TRP A 68 -13.58 11.12 3.87
CA TRP A 68 -13.91 11.34 5.27
C TRP A 68 -13.04 12.44 5.86
N ARG A 69 -13.55 13.68 5.85
CA ARG A 69 -12.87 14.87 6.41
C ARG A 69 -12.43 14.66 7.87
N VAL A 70 -13.21 13.90 8.64
CA VAL A 70 -12.92 13.56 10.03
C VAL A 70 -11.60 12.77 10.20
N ILE A 71 -11.23 11.97 9.19
CA ILE A 71 -9.96 11.21 9.17
C ILE A 71 -8.80 12.06 8.64
N GLY A 72 -9.09 13.02 7.76
CA GLY A 72 -8.07 13.90 7.18
C GLY A 72 -7.49 14.94 8.13
N GLY A 73 -8.21 15.27 9.21
CA GLY A 73 -7.81 16.27 10.20
C GLY A 73 -7.04 15.69 11.40
N LYS A 74 -6.52 16.60 12.23
CA LYS A 74 -5.96 16.23 13.54
C LYS A 74 -7.10 15.84 14.48
N TRP A 75 -7.02 14.65 15.07
CA TRP A 75 -7.97 14.25 16.10
C TRP A 75 -7.52 14.80 17.46
N PRO A 76 -8.34 15.62 18.14
CA PRO A 76 -8.05 16.04 19.50
C PRO A 76 -8.33 14.87 20.46
N LEU A 77 -7.28 14.31 21.06
CA LEU A 77 -7.40 13.30 22.11
C LEU A 77 -7.42 14.03 23.46
N HIS A 78 -8.59 14.31 24.00
CA HIS A 78 -8.75 15.10 25.22
C HIS A 78 -9.38 14.33 26.39
N VAL A 79 -10.08 13.23 26.12
CA VAL A 79 -10.87 12.50 27.13
C VAL A 79 -10.57 11.00 27.11
N ASP A 80 -10.64 10.37 28.29
CA ASP A 80 -10.55 8.92 28.52
C ASP A 80 -11.75 8.18 27.90
N ASN A 81 -11.77 8.09 26.56
CA ASN A 81 -12.61 7.26 25.68
C ASN A 81 -12.53 7.72 24.21
N ASP A 82 -11.87 8.86 23.95
CA ASP A 82 -11.69 9.41 22.60
C ASP A 82 -10.96 8.44 21.67
N LEU A 83 -10.03 7.65 22.21
CA LEU A 83 -9.31 6.65 21.42
C LEU A 83 -10.25 5.52 20.95
N THR A 84 -11.12 5.03 21.83
CA THR A 84 -12.13 4.01 21.48
C THR A 84 -13.11 4.54 20.43
N PHE A 85 -13.54 5.79 20.59
CA PHE A 85 -14.43 6.44 19.64
C PHE A 85 -13.74 6.69 18.29
N TYR A 86 -12.47 7.11 18.31
CA TYR A 86 -11.64 7.21 17.11
C TYR A 86 -11.50 5.86 16.40
N HIS A 87 -11.18 4.77 17.12
CA HIS A 87 -11.06 3.44 16.52
C HIS A 87 -12.36 2.98 15.86
N LYS A 88 -13.52 3.21 16.49
CA LYS A 88 -14.82 2.92 15.91
C LYS A 88 -15.08 3.75 14.65
N THR A 89 -14.82 5.05 14.72
CA THR A 89 -15.00 5.98 13.59
C THR A 89 -14.10 5.61 12.42
N PHE A 90 -12.82 5.36 12.68
CA PHE A 90 -11.85 4.90 11.69
C PHE A 90 -12.29 3.58 11.05
N GLY A 91 -12.71 2.59 11.86
CA GLY A 91 -13.19 1.30 11.38
C GLY A 91 -14.39 1.44 10.45
N MET A 92 -15.37 2.28 10.80
CA MET A 92 -16.51 2.57 9.93
C MET A 92 -16.08 3.24 8.61
N CYS A 93 -15.26 4.30 8.67
CA CYS A 93 -14.75 4.98 7.48
C CYS A 93 -13.94 4.05 6.58
N ALA A 94 -13.11 3.18 7.14
CA ALA A 94 -12.32 2.19 6.40
C ALA A 94 -13.24 1.17 5.70
N GLY A 95 -14.22 0.60 6.43
CA GLY A 95 -15.17 -0.35 5.86
C GLY A 95 -16.00 0.25 4.72
N LEU A 96 -16.48 1.49 4.87
CA LEU A 96 -17.20 2.19 3.81
C LEU A 96 -16.28 2.52 2.62
N THR A 97 -15.02 2.85 2.86
CA THR A 97 -14.04 3.10 1.80
C THR A 97 -13.80 1.83 1.00
N ASN A 98 -13.59 0.68 1.65
CA ASN A 98 -13.48 -0.61 0.97
C ASN A 98 -14.70 -0.88 0.08
N LYS A 99 -15.92 -0.63 0.58
CA LYS A 99 -17.15 -0.74 -0.22
C LYS A 99 -17.16 0.18 -1.44
N LEU A 100 -16.68 1.41 -1.30
CA LEU A 100 -16.62 2.38 -2.40
C LEU A 100 -15.54 2.03 -3.43
N LEU A 101 -14.45 1.37 -3.02
CA LEU A 101 -13.38 0.97 -3.92
C LEU A 101 -13.79 -0.10 -4.92
N TYR A 102 -14.75 -0.98 -4.59
CA TYR A 102 -15.34 -1.90 -5.58
C TYR A 102 -15.96 -1.18 -6.78
N ARG A 103 -16.49 0.03 -6.57
CA ARG A 103 -17.09 0.83 -7.65
C ARG A 103 -16.07 1.71 -8.37
N ARG A 104 -14.96 2.03 -7.72
CA ARG A 104 -13.94 2.99 -8.17
C ARG A 104 -12.57 2.49 -7.70
N PRO A 105 -11.95 1.56 -8.44
CA PRO A 105 -10.70 0.94 -8.02
C PRO A 105 -9.55 1.97 -7.95
N LEU A 106 -8.54 1.68 -7.13
CA LEU A 106 -7.38 2.56 -6.92
C LEU A 106 -6.41 2.60 -8.11
N ARG A 107 -6.52 1.65 -9.04
CA ARG A 107 -5.70 1.54 -10.26
C ARG A 107 -6.60 1.11 -11.44
N LYS A 108 -6.27 1.58 -12.64
CA LYS A 108 -6.84 1.02 -13.88
C LYS A 108 -6.32 -0.42 -14.03
N GLY A 109 -7.18 -1.34 -14.45
CA GLY A 109 -6.92 -2.79 -14.50
C GLY A 109 -7.24 -3.55 -13.21
N ALA A 110 -7.52 -2.87 -12.10
CA ALA A 110 -7.95 -3.47 -10.83
C ALA A 110 -9.48 -3.61 -10.73
N GLU A 111 -10.18 -3.57 -11.87
CA GLU A 111 -11.65 -3.69 -11.95
C GLU A 111 -12.15 -5.06 -11.47
N LYS A 112 -11.28 -6.08 -11.49
CA LYS A 112 -11.62 -7.49 -11.31
C LYS A 112 -10.96 -8.10 -10.07
N TRP A 113 -10.97 -7.40 -8.94
CA TRP A 113 -10.79 -8.06 -7.63
C TRP A 113 -12.14 -8.57 -7.15
N ASP A 114 -12.78 -9.41 -7.97
CA ASP A 114 -13.85 -10.26 -7.46
C ASP A 114 -13.18 -11.21 -6.48
N PHE A 115 -13.64 -11.23 -5.23
CA PHE A 115 -13.14 -12.11 -4.18
C PHE A 115 -13.29 -13.61 -4.53
N LEU A 116 -13.91 -13.92 -5.66
CA LEU A 116 -14.07 -15.24 -6.26
C LEU A 116 -12.87 -15.68 -7.14
N ASP A 117 -11.99 -14.76 -7.53
CA ASP A 117 -10.84 -15.05 -8.42
C ASP A 117 -9.51 -15.26 -7.66
N LEU A 118 -9.50 -15.12 -6.31
CA LEU A 118 -8.29 -15.32 -5.51
C LEU A 118 -7.74 -16.76 -5.58
N ASP A 119 -8.62 -17.73 -5.83
CA ASP A 119 -8.28 -19.14 -6.00
C ASP A 119 -7.68 -19.46 -7.38
N SER A 120 -7.64 -18.47 -8.29
CA SER A 120 -7.24 -18.64 -9.69
C SER A 120 -6.02 -17.81 -10.13
N MET A 121 -5.42 -17.02 -9.24
CA MET A 121 -4.26 -16.19 -9.58
C MET A 121 -3.00 -17.04 -9.67
N ASP A 122 -2.56 -17.33 -10.90
CA ASP A 122 -1.21 -17.82 -11.18
C ASP A 122 -0.16 -16.69 -11.10
N GLU A 123 1.09 -17.06 -10.80
CA GLU A 123 2.25 -16.15 -10.72
C GLU A 123 2.58 -15.46 -12.05
N THR A 124 1.84 -15.72 -13.14
CA THR A 124 2.07 -15.19 -14.48
C THR A 124 1.10 -14.07 -14.89
N THR A 125 0.17 -13.66 -14.03
CA THR A 125 -0.81 -12.61 -14.37
C THR A 125 -0.19 -11.22 -14.52
N ASP A 126 -0.50 -10.56 -15.64
CA ASP A 126 0.01 -9.25 -16.09
C ASP A 126 -0.17 -8.09 -15.08
N ALA A 127 -0.91 -8.30 -13.99
CA ALA A 127 -1.07 -7.33 -12.91
C ALA A 127 0.25 -7.04 -12.15
N TYR A 128 1.25 -7.92 -12.24
CA TYR A 128 2.56 -7.79 -11.59
C TYR A 128 3.72 -7.41 -12.51
N ASN A 129 3.54 -7.49 -13.83
CA ASN A 129 4.59 -7.18 -14.80
C ASN A 129 4.48 -5.74 -15.32
N TYR A 130 5.02 -4.79 -14.54
CA TYR A 130 5.38 -3.48 -15.07
C TYR A 130 6.74 -3.58 -15.78
N THR A 131 6.74 -3.72 -17.10
CA THR A 131 7.89 -3.36 -17.94
C THR A 131 7.71 -1.92 -18.40
N ASP A 132 8.66 -1.08 -18.04
CA ASP A 132 8.78 0.30 -18.50
C ASP A 132 9.04 0.27 -20.02
N SER A 133 7.99 0.28 -20.83
CA SER A 133 8.13 0.55 -22.26
C SER A 133 8.40 2.05 -22.41
N ALA A 134 9.69 2.38 -22.42
CA ALA A 134 10.16 3.64 -22.98
C ALA A 134 9.64 3.74 -24.42
N SER A 135 8.67 4.63 -24.65
CA SER A 135 8.40 5.19 -25.97
C SER A 135 9.09 6.55 -26.03
N GLU A 136 10.25 6.59 -26.70
CA GLU A 136 10.72 7.79 -27.37
C GLU A 136 9.70 8.24 -28.43
N SER A 137 9.67 9.56 -28.67
CA SER A 137 8.73 10.34 -29.51
C SER A 137 7.37 10.61 -28.84
N ASP A 138 6.93 11.85 -28.60
CA ASP A 138 6.98 12.98 -29.52
C ASP A 138 7.38 14.31 -28.85
N SER A 139 8.36 14.94 -29.50
CA SER A 139 8.54 16.37 -29.53
C SER A 139 7.32 17.05 -30.15
N ALA A 140 6.54 17.80 -29.36
CA ALA A 140 5.83 19.02 -29.78
C ALA A 140 4.95 19.52 -28.65
N ASN A 141 5.34 20.62 -28.00
CA ASN A 141 4.58 21.86 -28.09
C ASN A 141 5.29 22.95 -27.28
N LEU A 142 5.95 23.80 -28.06
CA LEU A 142 6.31 25.17 -27.73
C LEU A 142 5.02 25.99 -27.67
N TYR A 143 4.76 26.67 -26.55
CA TYR A 143 4.25 28.05 -26.42
C TYR A 143 4.23 28.43 -24.95
#